data_AF-A0A7W1W0F5-F1
#
_entry.id   AF-A0A7W1W0F5-F1
#
_cell.length_a   1.000
_cell.length_b   1.000
_cell.length_c   1.000
_cell.angle_alpha   90.00
_cell.angle_beta   90.00
_cell.angle_gamma   90.00
#
_symmetry.space_group_name_H-M   'P 1'
#
loop_
_entity.id
_entity.type
_entity.pdbx_description
1 polymer ?
#
loop_
_entity_poly.entity_id
_entity_poly.type
_entity_poly.pdbx_seq_one_letter_code
_entity_poly.pdbx_strand_id
1 'polypeptide(L)'
;MNTEITGVLVSFVITLLIAFPLGKYIARVFKGEKTFTDFMSPFEGFIFRLGGVDPKKEMNWKQHMAALLCINLVWLVYAFFVLLFQSHLPLNPDGNPDMPPDLAFNTAISFLVNCNLQHYSGESGLTYLSQLVVITFLQFVSAATGVAAVAVLFRAFAEKTTEKLGNFFVFFIKTITRILLPLCIIMAVLLVFNGTPSGFAGKDNIVTLQGDSVQVSRGPAAGMIAIKHLGTNGGGWFGANSAHPLENPDYFTNMVEIIAQVILPMALIFAFGFFIKRKKLGYVIFGVMTAGMLSFMIPDMISEMNGNPALSHMGLSNATAMEGKEVRFGVPASAYWQVMTTVISTGSVNSMHDSTMPLSGAMQLLGMMTNCFYGGKGVGLLNYFIFLIIAVFISGLMVGRTPEFLGRKVEAREMKIASIIALLHPFLILVGAAVSSYVV
;
A
#
# COMPACT_ATOMS: atom_id res chain seq x y z
N MET A 1 -21.10 19.62 -4.46
CA MET A 1 -19.98 20.04 -3.58
C MET A 1 -20.10 19.54 -2.14
N ASN A 2 -21.16 19.82 -1.37
CA ASN A 2 -21.19 19.40 0.06
C ASN A 2 -21.32 17.88 0.30
N THR A 3 -21.92 17.14 -0.62
CA THR A 3 -22.12 15.68 -0.48
C THR A 3 -20.81 14.90 -0.60
N GLU A 4 -19.90 15.30 -1.49
CA GLU A 4 -18.60 14.63 -1.69
C GLU A 4 -17.67 14.82 -0.48
N ILE A 5 -17.63 16.03 0.09
CA ILE A 5 -16.88 16.30 1.33
C ILE A 5 -17.45 15.47 2.48
N THR A 6 -18.79 15.34 2.55
CA THR A 6 -19.45 14.45 3.52
C THR A 6 -19.02 13.00 3.29
N GLY A 7 -18.95 12.54 2.03
CA GLY A 7 -18.47 11.21 1.67
C GLY A 7 -17.01 10.96 2.09
N VAL A 8 -16.13 11.95 1.96
CA VAL A 8 -14.74 11.89 2.45
C VAL A 8 -14.70 11.72 3.97
N LEU A 9 -15.44 12.54 4.72
CA LEU A 9 -15.50 12.46 6.18
C LEU A 9 -16.07 11.11 6.64
N VAL A 10 -17.14 10.64 6.00
CA VAL A 10 -17.75 9.34 6.29
C VAL A 10 -16.77 8.20 6.02
N SER A 11 -16.04 8.24 4.90
CA SER A 11 -15.02 7.22 4.56
C SER A 11 -13.93 7.16 5.62
N PHE A 12 -13.42 8.31 6.06
CA PHE A 12 -12.40 8.37 7.11
C PHE A 12 -12.92 7.86 8.46
N VAL A 13 -14.13 8.25 8.87
CA VAL A 13 -14.75 7.80 10.13
C VAL A 13 -15.01 6.30 10.10
N ILE A 14 -15.56 5.75 9.01
CA ILE A 14 -15.75 4.31 8.84
C ILE A 14 -14.41 3.59 8.95
N THR A 15 -13.38 4.09 8.26
CA THR A 15 -12.03 3.52 8.35
C THR A 15 -11.54 3.45 9.80
N LEU A 16 -11.67 4.54 10.56
CA LEU A 16 -11.27 4.59 11.97
C LEU A 16 -12.05 3.58 12.83
N LEU A 17 -13.36 3.47 12.61
CA LEU A 17 -14.24 2.55 13.34
C LEU A 17 -13.88 1.09 13.09
N ILE A 18 -13.42 0.73 11.89
CA ILE A 18 -12.99 -0.64 11.57
C ILE A 18 -11.52 -0.88 11.97
N ALA A 19 -10.64 0.11 11.78
CA ALA A 19 -9.21 0.00 12.09
C ALA A 19 -8.94 -0.27 13.58
N PHE A 20 -9.74 0.30 14.49
CA PHE A 20 -9.56 0.10 15.92
C PHE A 20 -9.80 -1.37 16.40
N PRO A 21 -10.95 -2.02 16.11
CA PRO A 21 -11.15 -3.44 16.42
C PRO A 21 -10.21 -4.34 15.62
N LEU A 22 -9.91 -3.99 14.36
CA LEU A 22 -8.92 -4.72 13.56
C LEU A 22 -7.54 -4.69 14.23
N GLY A 23 -7.11 -3.55 14.75
CA GLY A 23 -5.85 -3.42 15.48
C GLY A 23 -5.79 -4.30 16.73
N LYS A 24 -6.90 -4.41 17.50
CA LYS A 24 -6.99 -5.36 18.62
C LYS A 24 -6.82 -6.79 18.13
N TYR A 25 -7.52 -7.16 17.06
CA TYR A 25 -7.45 -8.49 16.48
C TYR A 25 -6.04 -8.84 16.00
N ILE A 26 -5.38 -7.95 15.25
CA ILE A 26 -3.99 -8.14 14.77
C ILE A 26 -3.04 -8.34 15.96
N ALA A 27 -3.19 -7.54 17.03
CA ALA A 27 -2.38 -7.71 18.23
C ALA A 27 -2.57 -9.10 18.88
N ARG A 28 -3.78 -9.66 18.88
CA ARG A 28 -4.05 -11.03 19.38
C ARG A 28 -3.41 -12.09 18.48
N VAL A 29 -3.57 -11.96 17.16
CA VAL A 29 -2.99 -12.88 16.17
C VAL A 29 -1.47 -12.98 16.35
N PHE A 30 -0.77 -11.85 16.47
CA PHE A 30 0.67 -11.82 16.63
C PHE A 30 1.15 -12.24 18.03
N LYS A 31 0.30 -12.13 19.05
CA LYS A 31 0.57 -12.70 20.38
C LYS A 31 0.39 -14.22 20.42
N GLY A 32 -0.34 -14.80 19.47
CA GLY A 32 -0.73 -16.20 19.50
C GLY A 32 -1.89 -16.48 20.45
N GLU A 33 -2.69 -15.46 20.77
CA GLU A 33 -3.94 -15.61 21.52
C GLU A 33 -5.01 -16.25 20.62
N LYS A 34 -6.04 -16.87 21.23
CA LYS A 34 -7.16 -17.46 20.48
C LYS A 34 -7.92 -16.40 19.69
N THR A 35 -8.18 -16.67 18.42
CA THR A 35 -8.95 -15.80 17.51
C THR A 35 -9.98 -16.59 16.73
N PHE A 36 -10.99 -15.90 16.19
CA PHE A 36 -12.03 -16.53 15.36
C PHE A 36 -11.47 -17.15 14.07
N THR A 37 -10.29 -16.70 13.61
CA THR A 37 -9.56 -17.25 12.45
C THR A 37 -8.67 -18.45 12.76
N ASP A 38 -8.71 -18.99 13.99
CA ASP A 38 -7.94 -20.17 14.34
C ASP A 38 -8.31 -21.42 13.53
N PHE A 39 -9.47 -21.43 12.85
CA PHE A 39 -9.82 -22.48 11.90
C PHE A 39 -8.82 -22.60 10.72
N MET A 40 -8.03 -21.55 10.44
CA MET A 40 -6.95 -21.59 9.43
C MET A 40 -5.69 -22.31 9.92
N SER A 41 -5.58 -22.61 11.21
CA SER A 41 -4.36 -23.22 11.78
C SER A 41 -3.93 -24.55 11.15
N PRO A 42 -4.84 -25.47 10.75
CA PRO A 42 -4.45 -26.69 10.04
C PRO A 42 -3.82 -26.39 8.67
N PHE A 43 -4.38 -25.42 7.94
CA PHE A 43 -3.84 -24.99 6.65
C PHE A 43 -2.48 -24.31 6.80
N GLU A 44 -2.32 -23.45 7.80
CA GLU A 44 -1.02 -22.85 8.14
C GLU A 44 0.02 -23.93 8.51
N GLY A 45 -0.38 -24.92 9.32
CA GLY A 45 0.46 -26.04 9.69
C GLY A 45 0.90 -26.89 8.49
N PHE A 46 0.03 -27.07 7.50
CA PHE A 46 0.37 -27.73 6.25
C PHE A 46 1.42 -26.94 5.45
N ILE A 47 1.25 -25.62 5.32
CA ILE A 47 2.23 -24.75 4.65
C ILE A 47 3.58 -24.80 5.36
N PHE A 48 3.60 -24.72 6.69
CA PHE A 48 4.84 -24.80 7.46
C PHE A 48 5.55 -26.14 7.25
N ARG A 49 4.80 -27.26 7.22
CA ARG A 49 5.37 -28.59 6.94
C ARG A 49 5.96 -28.70 5.54
N LEU A 50 5.25 -28.22 4.52
CA LEU A 50 5.77 -28.20 3.14
C LEU A 50 7.03 -27.34 3.00
N GLY A 51 7.07 -26.19 3.69
CA GLY A 51 8.22 -25.29 3.69
C GLY A 51 9.36 -25.71 4.62
N GLY A 52 9.24 -26.82 5.36
CA GLY A 52 10.24 -27.22 6.36
C GLY A 52 10.41 -26.21 7.51
N VAL A 53 9.41 -25.37 7.76
CA VAL A 53 9.43 -24.33 8.78
C VAL A 53 8.95 -24.91 10.11
N ASP A 54 9.78 -24.84 11.15
CA ASP A 54 9.33 -25.06 12.52
C ASP A 54 8.76 -23.76 13.10
N PRO A 55 7.43 -23.64 13.31
CA PRO A 55 6.82 -22.42 13.82
C PRO A 55 7.19 -22.12 15.29
N LYS A 56 7.74 -23.09 16.03
CA LYS A 56 8.17 -22.89 17.43
C LYS A 56 9.60 -22.35 17.52
N LYS A 57 10.39 -22.46 16.45
CA LYS A 57 11.76 -21.97 16.41
C LYS A 57 11.76 -20.46 16.24
N GLU A 58 12.14 -19.74 17.29
CA GLU A 58 12.30 -18.29 17.23
C GLU A 58 13.59 -17.88 16.51
N MET A 59 13.57 -16.66 15.98
CA MET A 59 14.62 -16.07 15.17
C MET A 59 15.12 -14.77 15.80
N ASN A 60 16.42 -14.52 15.68
CA ASN A 60 17.01 -13.21 15.97
C ASN A 60 16.91 -12.28 14.76
N TRP A 61 17.26 -11.01 14.94
CA TRP A 61 17.12 -9.99 13.88
C TRP A 61 17.87 -10.33 12.59
N LYS A 62 19.05 -10.99 12.69
CA LYS A 62 19.85 -11.39 11.52
C LYS A 62 19.15 -12.49 10.73
N GLN A 63 18.56 -13.45 11.44
CA GLN A 63 17.80 -14.55 10.83
C GLN A 63 16.52 -14.04 10.17
N HIS A 64 15.80 -13.10 10.81
CA HIS A 64 14.66 -12.41 10.19
C HIS A 64 15.06 -11.71 8.90
N MET A 65 16.16 -10.94 8.93
CA MET A 65 16.66 -10.23 7.76
C MET A 65 17.09 -11.17 6.64
N ALA A 66 17.81 -12.25 6.97
CA ALA A 66 18.21 -13.26 5.99
C ALA A 66 16.99 -13.95 5.36
N ALA A 67 16.01 -14.37 6.17
CA ALA A 67 14.78 -15.00 5.67
C ALA A 67 14.02 -14.06 4.72
N LEU A 68 13.87 -12.79 5.11
CA LEU A 68 13.21 -11.76 4.31
C LEU A 68 13.93 -11.54 2.97
N LEU A 69 15.26 -11.37 2.97
CA LEU A 69 16.01 -11.09 1.75
C LEU A 69 16.07 -12.31 0.81
N CYS A 70 16.30 -13.50 1.35
CA CYS A 70 16.40 -14.71 0.54
C CYS A 70 15.07 -15.05 -0.16
N ILE A 71 13.94 -14.95 0.54
CA ILE A 71 12.64 -15.29 -0.08
C ILE A 71 12.25 -14.29 -1.18
N ASN A 72 12.53 -13.00 -0.96
CA ASN A 72 12.26 -11.98 -1.98
C ASN A 72 13.16 -12.15 -3.21
N LEU A 73 14.42 -12.56 -3.03
CA LEU A 73 15.30 -12.86 -4.16
C LEU A 73 14.79 -14.02 -5.02
N VAL A 74 14.24 -15.07 -4.39
CA VAL A 74 13.62 -16.19 -5.13
C VAL A 74 12.43 -15.69 -5.96
N TRP A 75 11.57 -14.86 -5.38
CA TRP A 75 10.42 -14.31 -6.10
C TRP A 75 10.82 -13.34 -7.22
N LEU A 76 11.90 -12.58 -7.05
CA LEU A 76 12.44 -11.73 -8.12
C LEU A 76 12.79 -12.55 -9.37
N VAL A 77 13.58 -13.61 -9.18
CA VAL A 77 14.01 -14.49 -10.28
C VAL A 77 12.82 -15.17 -10.92
N TYR A 78 11.90 -15.71 -10.10
CA TYR A 78 10.67 -16.32 -10.55
C TYR A 78 9.82 -15.37 -11.41
N ALA A 79 9.53 -14.17 -10.89
CA ALA A 79 8.70 -13.17 -11.56
C ALA A 79 9.32 -12.71 -12.88
N PHE A 80 10.64 -12.47 -12.88
CA PHE A 80 11.38 -12.05 -14.07
C PHE A 80 11.21 -13.03 -15.23
N PHE A 81 11.40 -14.34 -14.99
CA PHE A 81 11.29 -15.33 -16.05
C PHE A 81 9.85 -15.60 -16.50
N VAL A 82 8.86 -15.52 -15.61
CA VAL A 82 7.46 -15.64 -16.01
C VAL A 82 7.07 -14.50 -16.95
N LEU A 83 7.46 -13.26 -16.64
CA LEU A 83 7.16 -12.08 -17.46
C LEU A 83 7.90 -12.11 -18.81
N LEU A 84 9.12 -12.64 -18.85
CA LEU A 84 9.93 -12.77 -20.06
C LEU A 84 9.35 -13.78 -21.07
N PHE A 85 8.61 -14.79 -20.60
CA PHE A 85 8.06 -15.87 -21.43
C PHE A 85 6.53 -15.96 -21.39
N GLN A 86 5.85 -14.92 -20.91
CA GLN A 86 4.43 -14.97 -20.59
C GLN A 86 3.51 -15.33 -21.75
N SER A 87 3.87 -14.99 -22.99
CA SER A 87 3.06 -15.24 -24.18
C SER A 87 2.91 -16.74 -24.49
N HIS A 88 3.88 -17.54 -24.06
CA HIS A 88 3.93 -18.99 -24.25
C HIS A 88 3.21 -19.77 -23.15
N LEU A 89 2.76 -19.08 -22.10
CA LEU A 89 2.09 -19.68 -20.95
C LEU A 89 0.56 -19.72 -21.15
N PRO A 90 -0.16 -20.62 -20.44
CA PRO A 90 -1.62 -20.69 -20.53
C PRO A 90 -2.30 -19.42 -19.97
N LEU A 91 -3.62 -19.31 -20.13
CA LEU A 91 -4.43 -18.14 -19.72
C LEU A 91 -3.96 -16.83 -20.38
N ASN A 92 -3.78 -16.88 -21.70
CA ASN A 92 -3.53 -15.72 -22.55
C ASN A 92 -4.64 -15.58 -23.62
N PRO A 93 -5.91 -15.33 -23.23
CA PRO A 93 -7.01 -15.25 -24.19
C PRO A 93 -6.88 -14.08 -25.17
N ASP A 94 -6.14 -13.04 -24.78
CA ASP A 94 -5.96 -11.80 -25.54
C ASP A 94 -4.70 -11.80 -26.41
N GLY A 95 -3.88 -12.86 -26.36
CA GLY A 95 -2.64 -12.96 -27.13
C GLY A 95 -1.58 -11.92 -26.75
N ASN A 96 -1.55 -11.48 -25.50
CA ASN A 96 -0.60 -10.47 -25.04
C ASN A 96 0.86 -10.98 -25.15
N PRO A 97 1.82 -10.12 -25.56
CA PRO A 97 3.19 -10.51 -25.88
C PRO A 97 4.08 -10.68 -24.64
N ASP A 98 5.29 -11.21 -24.86
CA ASP A 98 6.36 -11.23 -23.85
C ASP A 98 6.81 -9.80 -23.49
N MET A 99 7.20 -9.57 -22.23
CA MET A 99 7.86 -8.32 -21.87
C MET A 99 9.32 -8.32 -22.33
N PRO A 100 9.85 -7.21 -22.86
CA PRO A 100 11.28 -7.09 -23.07
C PRO A 100 12.03 -7.16 -21.72
N PRO A 101 13.31 -7.58 -21.70
CA PRO A 101 14.02 -7.89 -20.46
C PRO A 101 14.09 -6.73 -19.46
N ASP A 102 14.25 -5.50 -19.92
CA ASP A 102 14.27 -4.29 -19.10
C ASP A 102 12.92 -4.02 -18.41
N LEU A 103 11.81 -4.14 -19.16
CA LEU A 103 10.47 -4.00 -18.61
C LEU A 103 10.11 -5.15 -17.65
N ALA A 104 10.48 -6.39 -17.99
CA ALA A 104 10.27 -7.55 -17.12
C ALA A 104 11.03 -7.38 -15.79
N PHE A 105 12.28 -6.90 -15.84
CA PHE A 105 13.08 -6.63 -14.66
C PHE A 105 12.50 -5.50 -13.81
N ASN A 106 12.14 -4.37 -14.44
CA ASN A 106 11.50 -3.25 -13.75
C ASN A 106 10.19 -3.69 -13.08
N THR A 107 9.33 -4.39 -13.80
CA THR A 107 8.03 -4.88 -13.28
C THR A 107 8.23 -5.87 -12.14
N ALA A 108 9.14 -6.83 -12.27
CA ALA A 108 9.41 -7.80 -11.21
C ALA A 108 9.90 -7.13 -9.92
N ILE A 109 10.86 -6.19 -10.00
CA ILE A 109 11.33 -5.43 -8.82
C ILE A 109 10.21 -4.58 -8.26
N SER A 110 9.51 -3.85 -9.12
CA SER A 110 8.45 -2.91 -8.75
C SER A 110 7.38 -3.56 -7.86
N PHE A 111 6.90 -4.75 -8.23
CA PHE A 111 5.90 -5.49 -7.46
C PHE A 111 6.51 -6.21 -6.24
N LEU A 112 7.77 -6.63 -6.32
CA LEU A 112 8.50 -7.24 -5.20
C LEU A 112 8.70 -6.25 -4.04
N VAL A 113 9.11 -5.02 -4.36
CA VAL A 113 9.39 -3.96 -3.37
C VAL A 113 8.13 -3.21 -2.94
N ASN A 114 6.95 -3.69 -3.33
CA ASN A 114 5.66 -3.07 -3.01
C ASN A 114 5.52 -1.62 -3.51
N CYS A 115 6.12 -1.31 -4.66
CA CYS A 115 5.98 0.00 -5.30
C CYS A 115 4.92 -0.02 -6.40
N ASN A 116 4.91 -1.10 -7.18
CA ASN A 116 4.02 -1.33 -8.31
C ASN A 116 3.94 -0.16 -9.30
N LEU A 117 5.05 0.54 -9.53
CA LEU A 117 5.27 1.32 -10.73
C LEU A 117 4.98 0.49 -11.99
N GLN A 118 4.23 1.06 -12.93
CA GLN A 118 3.84 0.44 -14.19
C GLN A 118 4.32 1.30 -15.36
N HIS A 119 5.18 0.74 -16.21
CA HIS A 119 5.54 1.29 -17.52
C HIS A 119 4.84 0.53 -18.65
N TYR A 120 3.64 0.01 -18.36
CA TYR A 120 2.81 -0.78 -19.26
C TYR A 120 1.34 -0.59 -18.87
N SER A 121 0.42 -0.88 -19.79
CA SER A 121 -1.00 -1.01 -19.49
C SER A 121 -1.32 -2.47 -19.19
N GLY A 122 -1.95 -2.77 -18.05
CA GLY A 122 -2.10 -4.15 -17.59
C GLY A 122 -2.94 -5.05 -18.49
N GLU A 123 -3.86 -4.47 -19.27
CA GLU A 123 -4.74 -5.18 -20.21
C GLU A 123 -4.07 -5.54 -21.56
N SER A 124 -2.93 -4.93 -21.87
CA SER A 124 -2.18 -5.20 -23.11
C SER A 124 -0.75 -5.68 -22.87
N GLY A 125 -0.17 -5.38 -21.71
CA GLY A 125 1.20 -5.74 -21.33
C GLY A 125 1.33 -7.05 -20.55
N LEU A 126 0.24 -7.61 -20.03
CA LEU A 126 0.28 -8.82 -19.20
C LEU A 126 -0.77 -9.85 -19.60
N THR A 127 -0.41 -11.14 -19.56
CA THR A 127 -1.38 -12.23 -19.68
C THR A 127 -2.18 -12.42 -18.38
N TYR A 128 -3.32 -13.11 -18.42
CA TYR A 128 -4.12 -13.34 -17.21
C TYR A 128 -3.36 -14.24 -16.22
N LEU A 129 -2.52 -15.15 -16.72
CA LEU A 129 -1.63 -15.92 -15.85
C LEU A 129 -0.64 -14.99 -15.12
N SER A 130 0.08 -14.15 -15.85
CA SER A 130 1.07 -13.22 -15.25
C SER A 130 0.41 -12.31 -14.22
N GLN A 131 -0.79 -11.80 -14.50
CA GLN A 131 -1.57 -11.01 -13.56
C GLN A 131 -1.88 -11.78 -12.25
N LEU A 132 -2.11 -13.08 -12.31
CA LEU A 132 -2.42 -13.89 -11.13
C LEU A 132 -1.17 -14.38 -10.39
N VAL A 133 -0.25 -15.01 -11.10
CA VAL A 133 0.87 -15.75 -10.49
C VAL A 133 2.09 -14.88 -10.23
N VAL A 134 2.22 -13.74 -10.91
CA VAL A 134 3.27 -12.75 -10.65
C VAL A 134 2.67 -11.57 -9.91
N ILE A 135 1.80 -10.81 -10.56
CA ILE A 135 1.34 -9.52 -10.03
C ILE A 135 0.55 -9.69 -8.73
N THR A 136 -0.58 -10.42 -8.76
CA THR A 136 -1.44 -10.61 -7.59
C THR A 136 -0.67 -11.35 -6.48
N PHE A 137 0.09 -12.39 -6.83
CA PHE A 137 0.96 -13.09 -5.89
C PHE A 137 1.93 -12.14 -5.17
N LEU A 138 2.71 -11.35 -5.92
CA LEU A 138 3.67 -10.40 -5.37
C LEU A 138 2.98 -9.35 -4.49
N GLN A 139 1.78 -8.91 -4.87
CA GLN A 139 0.99 -7.98 -4.06
C GLN A 139 0.60 -8.54 -2.69
N PHE A 140 0.36 -9.85 -2.57
CA PHE A 140 0.13 -10.50 -1.28
C PHE A 140 1.42 -10.68 -0.48
N VAL A 141 2.48 -11.16 -1.11
CA VAL A 141 3.70 -11.53 -0.37
C VAL A 141 4.56 -10.32 -0.01
N SER A 142 4.59 -9.28 -0.83
CA SER A 142 5.24 -8.01 -0.48
C SER A 142 4.51 -7.34 0.70
N ALA A 143 3.16 -7.41 0.73
CA ALA A 143 2.34 -6.98 1.86
C ALA A 143 2.66 -7.69 3.15
N ALA A 144 2.63 -9.02 3.10
CA ALA A 144 2.91 -9.84 4.25
C ALA A 144 4.33 -9.65 4.76
N THR A 145 5.29 -9.38 3.89
CA THR A 145 6.68 -9.08 4.26
C THR A 145 6.78 -7.80 5.10
N GLY A 146 6.16 -6.70 4.66
CA GLY A 146 6.16 -5.43 5.40
C GLY A 146 5.49 -5.54 6.78
N VAL A 147 4.36 -6.24 6.86
CA VAL A 147 3.66 -6.48 8.12
C VAL A 147 4.43 -7.45 9.03
N ALA A 148 5.08 -8.48 8.47
CA ALA A 148 5.93 -9.37 9.26
C ALA A 148 7.12 -8.60 9.87
N ALA A 149 7.74 -7.69 9.11
CA ALA A 149 8.82 -6.84 9.60
C ALA A 149 8.36 -5.94 10.77
N VAL A 150 7.16 -5.36 10.70
CA VAL A 150 6.64 -4.56 11.82
C VAL A 150 6.23 -5.42 13.02
N ALA A 151 5.79 -6.67 12.81
CA ALA A 151 5.51 -7.59 13.91
C ALA A 151 6.77 -7.93 14.74
N VAL A 152 7.94 -7.98 14.09
CA VAL A 152 9.25 -8.10 14.76
C VAL A 152 9.52 -6.88 15.65
N LEU A 153 9.23 -5.68 15.16
CA LEU A 153 9.30 -4.44 15.96
C LEU A 153 8.38 -4.53 17.19
N PHE A 154 7.16 -5.03 17.02
CA PHE A 154 6.20 -5.17 18.13
C PHE A 154 6.76 -6.07 19.23
N ARG A 155 7.36 -7.22 18.85
CA ARG A 155 8.03 -8.14 19.78
C ARG A 155 9.22 -7.47 20.47
N ALA A 156 10.05 -6.75 19.71
CA ALA A 156 11.22 -6.06 20.24
C ALA A 156 10.87 -5.04 21.33
N PHE A 157 9.72 -4.36 21.22
CA PHE A 157 9.24 -3.37 22.20
C PHE A 157 8.37 -3.95 23.33
N ALA A 158 7.84 -5.16 23.19
CA ALA A 158 7.02 -5.80 24.21
C ALA A 158 7.86 -6.35 25.39
N GLU A 159 9.02 -6.95 25.08
CA GLU A 159 9.91 -7.57 26.09
C GLU A 159 11.00 -6.60 26.52
N LYS A 160 11.44 -6.58 27.78
CA LYS A 160 12.49 -5.65 28.25
C LYS A 160 13.85 -5.91 27.60
N THR A 161 14.25 -7.17 27.48
CA THR A 161 15.50 -7.64 26.87
C THR A 161 15.25 -9.00 26.24
N THR A 162 15.36 -9.09 24.91
CA THR A 162 15.25 -10.37 24.19
C THR A 162 16.07 -10.34 22.90
N GLU A 163 16.69 -11.48 22.57
CA GLU A 163 17.28 -11.72 21.25
C GLU A 163 16.34 -12.54 20.34
N LYS A 164 15.25 -13.06 20.91
CA LYS A 164 14.26 -13.88 20.19
C LYS A 164 13.05 -13.03 19.86
N LEU A 165 12.82 -12.82 18.57
CA LEU A 165 11.81 -11.89 18.05
C LEU A 165 10.67 -12.64 17.34
N GLY A 166 10.30 -13.83 17.83
CA GLY A 166 9.37 -14.72 17.14
C GLY A 166 9.96 -15.26 15.83
N ASN A 167 9.10 -15.68 14.90
CA ASN A 167 9.50 -16.33 13.65
C ASN A 167 8.92 -15.57 12.43
N PHE A 168 9.79 -15.22 11.48
CA PHE A 168 9.42 -14.46 10.28
C PHE A 168 8.27 -15.11 9.52
N PHE A 169 8.41 -16.39 9.20
CA PHE A 169 7.45 -17.15 8.40
C PHE A 169 6.10 -17.27 9.11
N VAL A 170 6.09 -17.32 10.45
CA VAL A 170 4.83 -17.34 11.22
C VAL A 170 4.08 -16.02 11.08
N PHE A 171 4.75 -14.87 11.23
CA PHE A 171 4.11 -13.58 11.03
C PHE A 171 3.67 -13.37 9.58
N PHE A 172 4.51 -13.78 8.64
CA PHE A 172 4.25 -13.71 7.20
C PHE A 172 3.00 -14.52 6.82
N ILE A 173 2.96 -15.82 7.12
CA ILE A 173 1.85 -16.70 6.76
C ILE A 173 0.56 -16.25 7.46
N LYS A 174 0.61 -15.93 8.77
CA LYS A 174 -0.59 -15.46 9.48
C LYS A 174 -1.11 -14.13 8.96
N THR A 175 -0.23 -13.26 8.44
CA THR A 175 -0.67 -12.02 7.79
C THR A 175 -1.48 -12.35 6.53
N ILE A 176 -1.01 -13.28 5.71
CA ILE A 176 -1.73 -13.69 4.49
C ILE A 176 -3.06 -14.36 4.86
N THR A 177 -3.03 -15.42 5.68
CA THR A 177 -4.20 -16.29 5.93
C THR A 177 -5.25 -15.65 6.83
N ARG A 178 -4.83 -14.85 7.83
CA ARG A 178 -5.73 -14.35 8.87
C ARG A 178 -6.06 -12.86 8.74
N ILE A 179 -5.36 -12.10 7.90
CA ILE A 179 -5.57 -10.66 7.73
C ILE A 179 -5.90 -10.36 6.27
N LEU A 180 -4.97 -10.60 5.35
CA LEU A 180 -5.10 -10.16 3.95
C LEU A 180 -6.18 -10.93 3.21
N LEU A 181 -6.12 -12.27 3.17
CA LEU A 181 -7.06 -13.08 2.40
C LEU A 181 -8.53 -12.86 2.82
N PRO A 182 -8.91 -12.92 4.11
CA PRO A 182 -10.30 -12.70 4.50
C PRO A 182 -10.84 -11.33 4.12
N LEU A 183 -10.03 -10.27 4.31
CA LEU A 183 -10.42 -8.91 3.96
C LEU A 183 -10.47 -8.69 2.44
N CYS A 184 -9.54 -9.30 1.68
CA CYS A 184 -9.56 -9.25 0.22
C CYS A 184 -10.79 -9.95 -0.36
N ILE A 185 -11.22 -11.09 0.22
CA ILE A 185 -12.45 -11.77 -0.22
C ILE A 185 -13.66 -10.87 -0.03
N ILE A 186 -13.79 -10.21 1.14
CA ILE A 186 -14.90 -9.29 1.41
C ILE A 186 -14.89 -8.14 0.39
N MET A 187 -13.73 -7.52 0.17
CA MET A 187 -13.59 -6.41 -0.77
C MET A 187 -13.86 -6.83 -2.22
N ALA A 188 -13.28 -7.93 -2.68
CA ALA A 188 -13.48 -8.44 -4.03
C ALA A 188 -14.95 -8.75 -4.29
N VAL A 189 -15.66 -9.32 -3.31
CA VAL A 189 -17.10 -9.56 -3.41
C VAL A 189 -17.88 -8.25 -3.57
N LEU A 190 -17.57 -7.23 -2.76
CA LEU A 190 -18.20 -5.90 -2.91
C LEU A 190 -17.95 -5.29 -4.29
N LEU A 191 -16.73 -5.40 -4.82
CA LEU A 191 -16.38 -4.90 -6.15
C LEU A 191 -17.13 -5.65 -7.26
N VAL A 192 -17.19 -6.99 -7.20
CA VAL A 192 -17.92 -7.80 -8.18
C VAL A 192 -19.40 -7.45 -8.23
N PHE A 193 -20.05 -7.28 -7.07
CA PHE A 193 -21.46 -6.90 -7.02
C PHE A 193 -21.74 -5.49 -7.57
N ASN A 194 -20.72 -4.63 -7.68
CA ASN A 194 -20.83 -3.29 -8.24
C ASN A 194 -20.27 -3.17 -9.67
N GLY A 195 -19.89 -4.29 -10.32
CA GLY A 195 -19.56 -4.32 -11.75
C GLY A 195 -18.09 -4.52 -12.10
N THR A 196 -17.20 -4.69 -11.13
CA THR A 196 -15.80 -5.07 -11.39
C THR A 196 -15.74 -6.51 -11.92
N PRO A 197 -15.04 -6.79 -13.03
CA PRO A 197 -15.01 -8.12 -13.63
C PRO A 197 -14.19 -9.10 -12.78
N SER A 198 -14.63 -10.36 -12.79
CA SER A 198 -13.93 -11.47 -12.12
C SER A 198 -13.81 -12.74 -12.99
N GLY A 199 -14.24 -12.68 -14.26
CA GLY A 199 -14.23 -13.82 -15.18
C GLY A 199 -12.92 -13.98 -15.95
N PHE A 200 -12.75 -15.14 -16.61
CA PHE A 200 -11.56 -15.47 -17.40
C PHE A 200 -11.76 -15.36 -18.92
N ALA A 201 -12.92 -14.86 -19.36
CA ALA A 201 -13.14 -14.55 -20.76
C ALA A 201 -12.22 -13.42 -21.21
N GLY A 202 -11.73 -13.51 -22.45
CA GLY A 202 -10.93 -12.45 -23.07
C GLY A 202 -11.72 -11.16 -23.31
N LYS A 203 -11.08 -10.24 -24.03
CA LYS A 203 -11.69 -9.00 -24.52
C LYS A 203 -13.02 -9.26 -25.22
N ASP A 204 -14.02 -8.47 -24.87
CA ASP A 204 -15.32 -8.54 -25.53
C ASP A 204 -15.37 -7.63 -26.74
N ASN A 205 -15.97 -8.11 -27.81
CA ASN A 205 -16.15 -7.33 -29.03
C ASN A 205 -17.54 -6.70 -29.00
N ILE A 206 -17.59 -5.37 -28.93
CA ILE A 206 -18.83 -4.60 -28.89
C ILE A 206 -18.88 -3.71 -30.12
N VAL A 207 -20.03 -3.65 -30.78
CA VAL A 207 -20.32 -2.64 -31.79
C VAL A 207 -21.00 -1.47 -31.10
N THR A 208 -20.39 -0.28 -31.16
CA THR A 208 -20.92 0.93 -30.51
C THR A 208 -22.21 1.38 -31.20
N LEU A 209 -22.95 2.29 -30.55
CA LEU A 209 -24.14 2.91 -31.15
C LEU A 209 -23.82 3.70 -32.45
N GLN A 210 -22.55 4.07 -32.64
CA GLN A 210 -22.07 4.74 -33.86
C GLN A 210 -21.65 3.74 -34.97
N GLY A 211 -21.60 2.44 -34.66
CA GLY A 211 -21.23 1.37 -35.58
C GLY A 211 -19.76 0.95 -35.52
N ASP A 212 -18.96 1.56 -34.64
CA ASP A 212 -17.54 1.21 -34.49
C ASP A 212 -17.37 -0.10 -33.72
N SER A 213 -16.42 -0.93 -34.15
CA SER A 213 -16.02 -2.12 -33.39
C SER A 213 -15.00 -1.74 -32.33
N VAL A 214 -15.32 -1.98 -31.06
CA VAL A 214 -14.42 -1.76 -29.92
C VAL A 214 -14.21 -3.04 -29.12
N GLN A 215 -13.01 -3.18 -28.57
CA GLN A 215 -12.65 -4.28 -27.68
C GLN A 215 -12.60 -3.80 -26.24
N VAL A 216 -13.40 -4.43 -25.37
CA VAL A 216 -13.42 -4.11 -23.94
C VAL A 216 -12.64 -5.16 -23.17
N SER A 217 -11.52 -4.73 -22.61
CA SER A 217 -10.66 -5.56 -21.76
C SER A 217 -11.40 -6.03 -20.50
N ARG A 218 -11.16 -7.29 -20.13
CA ARG A 218 -11.77 -7.98 -18.98
C ARG A 218 -10.68 -8.69 -18.17
N GLY A 219 -11.11 -9.66 -17.37
CA GLY A 219 -10.24 -10.56 -16.61
C GLY A 219 -10.66 -10.68 -15.14
N PRO A 220 -9.97 -11.54 -14.38
CA PRO A 220 -10.23 -11.75 -12.96
C PRO A 220 -9.72 -10.58 -12.08
N ALA A 221 -10.16 -9.35 -12.39
CA ALA A 221 -9.62 -8.13 -11.82
C ALA A 221 -9.99 -7.91 -10.34
N ALA A 222 -11.21 -8.25 -9.92
CA ALA A 222 -11.71 -7.91 -8.59
C ALA A 222 -10.82 -8.38 -7.42
N GLY A 223 -10.29 -9.61 -7.51
CA GLY A 223 -9.41 -10.16 -6.48
C GLY A 223 -8.06 -9.44 -6.41
N MET A 224 -7.52 -9.07 -7.56
CA MET A 224 -6.27 -8.30 -7.68
C MET A 224 -6.46 -6.88 -7.13
N ILE A 225 -7.54 -6.20 -7.52
CA ILE A 225 -7.88 -4.85 -7.04
C ILE A 225 -8.01 -4.86 -5.51
N ALA A 226 -8.63 -5.89 -4.94
CA ALA A 226 -8.76 -6.00 -3.49
C ALA A 226 -7.40 -6.01 -2.76
N ILE A 227 -6.45 -6.84 -3.19
CA ILE A 227 -5.11 -6.87 -2.57
C ILE A 227 -4.26 -5.65 -2.94
N LYS A 228 -4.47 -5.06 -4.12
CA LYS A 228 -3.84 -3.80 -4.53
C LYS A 228 -4.08 -2.70 -3.50
N HIS A 229 -5.32 -2.53 -3.03
CA HIS A 229 -5.65 -1.49 -2.04
C HIS A 229 -5.37 -1.94 -0.60
N LEU A 230 -5.87 -3.11 -0.18
CA LEU A 230 -5.67 -3.59 1.20
C LEU A 230 -4.18 -3.73 1.54
N GLY A 231 -3.44 -4.20 0.55
CA GLY A 231 -2.02 -4.27 0.59
C GLY A 231 -1.36 -2.98 0.15
N THR A 232 -1.90 -1.78 0.12
CA THR A 232 -1.13 -0.54 -0.20
C THR A 232 -0.06 -0.73 -1.31
N ASN A 233 -0.43 -1.43 -2.40
CA ASN A 233 0.47 -1.86 -3.46
C ASN A 233 0.36 -0.93 -4.66
N GLY A 234 -0.88 -0.60 -5.06
CA GLY A 234 -1.16 0.43 -6.08
C GLY A 234 -1.24 -0.02 -7.52
N GLY A 235 -0.54 -1.07 -7.93
CA GLY A 235 -0.55 -1.53 -9.33
C GLY A 235 -1.95 -1.96 -9.77
N GLY A 236 -2.43 -1.40 -10.88
CA GLY A 236 -3.76 -1.63 -11.45
C GLY A 236 -3.81 -2.80 -12.43
N TRP A 237 -4.99 -3.37 -12.60
CA TRP A 237 -5.27 -4.36 -13.63
C TRP A 237 -5.28 -3.71 -15.03
N PHE A 238 -5.80 -2.48 -15.11
CA PHE A 238 -5.89 -1.68 -16.32
C PHE A 238 -4.91 -0.50 -16.23
N GLY A 239 -4.49 0.03 -17.39
CA GLY A 239 -3.52 1.13 -17.47
C GLY A 239 -3.97 2.41 -16.76
N ALA A 240 -5.27 2.72 -16.79
CA ALA A 240 -5.85 3.86 -16.07
C ALA A 240 -6.03 3.61 -14.55
N ASN A 241 -5.62 2.45 -14.04
CA ASN A 241 -5.64 2.11 -12.62
C ASN A 241 -7.05 2.30 -12.01
N SER A 242 -7.14 2.94 -10.85
CA SER A 242 -8.40 3.16 -10.11
C SER A 242 -9.29 4.23 -10.76
N ALA A 243 -8.83 4.89 -11.84
CA ALA A 243 -9.68 5.72 -12.68
C ALA A 243 -10.44 4.86 -13.70
N HIS A 244 -10.04 3.61 -13.95
CA HIS A 244 -10.72 2.76 -14.91
C HIS A 244 -12.13 2.33 -14.42
N PRO A 245 -13.20 2.44 -15.24
CA PRO A 245 -14.56 2.05 -14.84
C PRO A 245 -14.74 0.60 -14.41
N LEU A 246 -13.89 -0.30 -14.92
CA LEU A 246 -13.92 -1.70 -14.49
C LEU A 246 -13.09 -1.97 -13.24
N GLU A 247 -12.24 -1.04 -12.77
CA GLU A 247 -11.62 -1.19 -11.44
C GLU A 247 -12.50 -0.60 -10.36
N ASN A 248 -12.94 0.64 -10.57
CA ASN A 248 -13.69 1.44 -9.62
C ASN A 248 -14.96 1.99 -10.30
N PRO A 249 -16.03 1.17 -10.39
CA PRO A 249 -17.26 1.49 -11.13
C PRO A 249 -17.98 2.77 -10.70
N ASP A 250 -18.06 3.03 -9.40
CA ASP A 250 -18.92 4.08 -8.85
C ASP A 250 -18.36 4.71 -7.56
N TYR A 251 -19.11 5.65 -6.98
CA TYR A 251 -18.68 6.33 -5.75
C TYR A 251 -18.60 5.38 -4.55
N PHE A 252 -19.45 4.34 -4.48
CA PHE A 252 -19.43 3.37 -3.40
C PHE A 252 -18.17 2.50 -3.48
N THR A 253 -17.80 2.00 -4.65
CA THR A 253 -16.54 1.26 -4.84
C THR A 253 -15.33 2.14 -4.53
N ASN A 254 -15.39 3.43 -4.88
CA ASN A 254 -14.33 4.38 -4.53
C ASN A 254 -14.18 4.53 -3.00
N MET A 255 -15.28 4.58 -2.26
CA MET A 255 -15.24 4.56 -0.79
C MET A 255 -14.68 3.24 -0.26
N VAL A 256 -15.08 2.11 -0.83
CA VAL A 256 -14.57 0.78 -0.41
C VAL A 256 -13.06 0.67 -0.64
N GLU A 257 -12.57 1.06 -1.81
CA GLU A 257 -11.16 1.01 -2.17
C GLU A 257 -10.32 1.93 -1.27
N ILE A 258 -10.75 3.17 -1.04
CA ILE A 258 -10.00 4.09 -0.18
C ILE A 258 -10.01 3.63 1.28
N ILE A 259 -11.11 3.06 1.78
CA ILE A 259 -11.15 2.45 3.12
C ILE A 259 -10.14 1.30 3.19
N ALA A 260 -10.11 0.41 2.19
CA ALA A 260 -9.18 -0.72 2.16
C ALA A 260 -7.72 -0.26 2.15
N GLN A 261 -7.43 0.85 1.47
CA GLN A 261 -6.12 1.45 1.40
C GLN A 261 -5.61 1.92 2.77
N VAL A 262 -6.51 2.43 3.61
CA VAL A 262 -6.15 3.13 4.85
C VAL A 262 -6.27 2.24 6.09
N ILE A 263 -7.18 1.26 6.05
CA ILE A 263 -7.58 0.46 7.21
C ILE A 263 -6.40 -0.27 7.86
N LEU A 264 -5.50 -0.88 7.08
CA LEU A 264 -4.42 -1.69 7.61
C LEU A 264 -3.27 -0.84 8.20
N PRO A 265 -2.77 0.22 7.53
CA PRO A 265 -1.85 1.18 8.14
C PRO A 265 -2.37 1.72 9.48
N MET A 266 -3.63 2.16 9.54
CA MET A 266 -4.24 2.64 10.79
C MET A 266 -4.35 1.54 11.85
N ALA A 267 -4.82 0.36 11.46
CA ALA A 267 -4.98 -0.76 12.39
C ALA A 267 -3.65 -1.19 13.01
N LEU A 268 -2.54 -1.12 12.26
CA LEU A 268 -1.20 -1.47 12.76
C LEU A 268 -0.69 -0.50 13.83
N ILE A 269 -1.04 0.79 13.77
CA ILE A 269 -0.72 1.76 14.81
C ILE A 269 -1.44 1.39 16.12
N PHE A 270 -2.72 1.07 16.04
CA PHE A 270 -3.49 0.61 17.21
C PHE A 270 -3.00 -0.76 17.69
N ALA A 271 -2.71 -1.68 16.77
CA ALA A 271 -2.16 -3.00 17.08
C ALA A 271 -0.87 -2.88 17.86
N PHE A 272 0.05 -2.00 17.48
CA PHE A 272 1.26 -1.72 18.22
C PHE A 272 0.94 -1.34 19.67
N GLY A 273 0.09 -0.33 19.89
CA GLY A 273 -0.30 0.13 21.23
C GLY A 273 -0.95 -0.95 22.09
N PHE A 274 -1.79 -1.82 21.51
CA PHE A 274 -2.38 -2.97 22.20
C PHE A 274 -1.37 -4.09 22.44
N PHE A 275 -0.44 -4.28 21.52
CA PHE A 275 0.57 -5.33 21.60
C PHE A 275 1.50 -5.09 22.79
N ILE A 276 2.06 -3.88 22.89
CA ILE A 276 2.97 -3.48 23.97
C ILE A 276 2.26 -3.03 25.26
N LYS A 277 0.92 -3.16 25.32
CA LYS A 277 0.08 -2.73 26.45
C LYS A 277 0.21 -1.24 26.82
N ARG A 278 0.55 -0.37 25.85
CA ARG A 278 0.64 1.10 26.01
C ARG A 278 -0.25 1.82 25.01
N LYS A 279 -1.57 1.77 25.23
CA LYS A 279 -2.59 2.37 24.34
C LYS A 279 -2.38 3.85 24.10
N LYS A 280 -1.98 4.60 25.14
CA LYS A 280 -1.72 6.05 25.03
C LYS A 280 -0.65 6.37 23.99
N LEU A 281 0.41 5.57 23.88
CA LEU A 281 1.44 5.76 22.87
C LEU A 281 0.87 5.56 21.46
N GLY A 282 0.09 4.50 21.24
CA GLY A 282 -0.59 4.28 19.97
C GLY A 282 -1.51 5.45 19.58
N TYR A 283 -2.23 6.03 20.54
CA TYR A 283 -3.09 7.19 20.29
C TYR A 283 -2.30 8.46 19.97
N VAL A 284 -1.15 8.68 20.61
CA VAL A 284 -0.26 9.80 20.30
C VAL A 284 0.31 9.65 18.89
N ILE A 285 0.81 8.46 18.53
CA ILE A 285 1.32 8.19 17.18
C ILE A 285 0.23 8.42 16.14
N PHE A 286 -0.97 7.87 16.36
CA PHE A 286 -2.12 8.10 15.50
C PHE A 286 -2.45 9.60 15.37
N GLY A 287 -2.46 10.35 16.47
CA GLY A 287 -2.73 11.79 16.46
C GLY A 287 -1.70 12.59 15.65
N VAL A 288 -0.41 12.30 15.82
CA VAL A 288 0.67 12.94 15.07
C VAL A 288 0.57 12.62 13.58
N MET A 289 0.36 11.35 13.22
CA MET A 289 0.20 10.93 11.82
C MET A 289 -1.06 11.54 11.19
N THR A 290 -2.16 11.65 11.93
CA THR A 290 -3.39 12.30 11.46
C THR A 290 -3.18 13.79 11.22
N ALA A 291 -2.55 14.49 12.16
CA ALA A 291 -2.27 15.92 12.03
C ALA A 291 -1.34 16.19 10.84
N GLY A 292 -0.30 15.35 10.66
CA GLY A 292 0.58 15.41 9.50
C GLY A 292 -0.16 15.18 8.18
N MET A 293 -1.01 14.16 8.11
CA MET A 293 -1.84 13.91 6.91
C MET A 293 -2.78 15.09 6.62
N LEU A 294 -3.45 15.65 7.63
CA LEU A 294 -4.33 16.81 7.47
C LEU A 294 -3.59 18.06 6.98
N SER A 295 -2.32 18.23 7.37
CA SER A 295 -1.50 19.34 6.92
C SER A 295 -1.24 19.32 5.40
N PHE A 296 -1.33 18.16 4.76
CA PHE A 296 -1.25 18.00 3.30
C PHE A 296 -2.64 17.95 2.66
N MET A 297 -3.60 17.29 3.30
CA MET A 297 -4.97 17.11 2.80
C MET A 297 -5.73 18.43 2.63
N ILE A 298 -5.66 19.32 3.63
CA ILE A 298 -6.45 20.54 3.64
C ILE A 298 -6.00 21.50 2.52
N PRO A 299 -4.70 21.81 2.35
CA PRO A 299 -4.27 22.66 1.23
C PRO A 299 -4.54 22.05 -0.15
N ASP A 300 -4.35 20.73 -0.31
CA ASP A 300 -4.63 20.01 -1.55
C ASP A 300 -6.12 20.13 -1.94
N MET A 301 -7.02 19.81 -1.01
CA MET A 301 -8.47 19.88 -1.25
C MET A 301 -8.94 21.31 -1.56
N ILE A 302 -8.43 22.33 -0.84
CA ILE A 302 -8.76 23.73 -1.12
C ILE A 302 -8.27 24.13 -2.52
N SER A 303 -7.05 23.73 -2.88
CA SER A 303 -6.43 24.01 -4.18
C SER A 303 -7.23 23.41 -5.33
N GLU A 304 -7.57 22.11 -5.26
CA GLU A 304 -8.37 21.44 -6.29
C GLU A 304 -9.78 22.02 -6.41
N MET A 305 -10.43 22.34 -5.28
CA MET A 305 -11.79 22.89 -5.28
C MET A 305 -11.87 24.31 -5.84
N ASN A 306 -10.84 25.13 -5.64
CA ASN A 306 -10.76 26.46 -6.24
C ASN A 306 -10.50 26.41 -7.76
N GLY A 307 -9.96 25.28 -8.24
CA GLY A 307 -9.81 24.99 -9.66
C GLY A 307 -8.79 25.87 -10.38
N ASN A 308 -8.78 25.79 -11.71
CA ASN A 308 -7.82 26.51 -12.54
C ASN A 308 -8.36 27.91 -12.92
N PRO A 309 -7.70 29.01 -12.49
CA PRO A 309 -8.12 30.36 -12.86
C PRO A 309 -8.17 30.60 -14.37
N ALA A 310 -7.35 29.91 -15.17
CA ALA A 310 -7.40 30.04 -16.62
C ALA A 310 -8.73 29.56 -17.22
N LEU A 311 -9.38 28.56 -16.61
CA LEU A 311 -10.67 28.03 -17.05
C LEU A 311 -11.82 29.00 -16.74
N SER A 312 -11.74 29.75 -15.64
CA SER A 312 -12.77 30.74 -15.30
C SER A 312 -12.77 31.91 -16.30
N HIS A 313 -11.60 32.28 -16.83
CA HIS A 313 -11.47 33.29 -17.89
C HIS A 313 -12.07 32.86 -19.23
N MET A 314 -12.31 31.56 -19.44
CA MET A 314 -12.93 31.03 -20.67
C MET A 314 -14.47 31.03 -20.62
N GLY A 315 -15.08 31.54 -19.54
CA GLY A 315 -16.54 31.61 -19.40
C GLY A 315 -17.20 30.28 -18.99
N LEU A 316 -16.44 29.31 -18.50
CA LEU A 316 -16.97 28.05 -17.99
C LEU A 316 -17.68 28.27 -16.65
N SER A 317 -18.93 27.82 -16.53
CA SER A 317 -19.80 28.06 -15.37
C SER A 317 -19.36 27.36 -14.07
N ASN A 318 -18.46 26.37 -14.16
CA ASN A 318 -17.87 25.64 -13.04
C ASN A 318 -16.38 25.40 -13.31
N ALA A 319 -15.53 26.39 -13.02
CA ALA A 319 -14.08 26.33 -13.24
C ALA A 319 -13.32 25.45 -12.23
N THR A 320 -13.91 24.34 -11.78
CA THR A 320 -13.28 23.37 -10.86
C THR A 320 -12.18 22.58 -11.58
N ALA A 321 -11.18 22.04 -10.85
CA ALA A 321 -10.08 21.26 -11.42
C ALA A 321 -10.52 19.85 -11.86
N MET A 322 -11.31 19.75 -12.94
CA MET A 322 -11.78 18.47 -13.49
C MET A 322 -10.80 17.79 -14.46
N GLU A 323 -9.74 18.48 -14.88
CA GLU A 323 -8.68 17.87 -15.69
C GLU A 323 -8.03 16.70 -14.93
N GLY A 324 -7.90 15.56 -15.60
CA GLY A 324 -7.45 14.30 -15.00
C GLY A 324 -8.36 13.70 -13.92
N LYS A 325 -9.61 14.16 -13.76
CA LYS A 325 -10.57 13.64 -12.76
C LYS A 325 -11.71 12.87 -13.40
N GLU A 326 -12.35 12.04 -12.58
CA GLU A 326 -13.53 11.27 -12.97
C GLU A 326 -14.81 11.88 -12.44
N VAL A 327 -15.80 12.02 -13.33
CA VAL A 327 -17.14 12.53 -12.98
C VAL A 327 -17.87 11.67 -11.96
N ARG A 328 -17.52 10.38 -11.86
CA ARG A 328 -18.04 9.41 -10.89
C ARG A 328 -17.71 9.79 -9.45
N PHE A 329 -16.57 10.46 -9.23
CA PHE A 329 -16.02 10.72 -7.90
C PHE A 329 -16.14 12.20 -7.53
N GLY A 330 -15.88 13.09 -8.48
CA GLY A 330 -15.81 14.52 -8.23
C GLY A 330 -14.52 14.97 -7.55
N VAL A 331 -14.35 16.29 -7.45
CA VAL A 331 -13.08 16.92 -7.10
C VAL A 331 -12.64 16.61 -5.65
N PRO A 332 -13.47 16.86 -4.61
CA PRO A 332 -13.14 16.50 -3.22
C PRO A 332 -12.72 15.03 -3.01
N ALA A 333 -13.39 14.07 -3.66
CA ALA A 333 -13.06 12.66 -3.48
C ALA A 333 -11.75 12.28 -4.18
N SER A 334 -11.47 12.86 -5.35
CA SER A 334 -10.18 12.72 -6.03
C SER A 334 -9.03 13.36 -5.23
N ALA A 335 -9.23 14.57 -4.68
CA ALA A 335 -8.25 15.23 -3.80
C ALA A 335 -7.94 14.40 -2.55
N TYR A 336 -8.99 13.86 -1.91
CA TYR A 336 -8.83 12.92 -0.81
C TYR A 336 -7.99 11.69 -1.20
N TRP A 337 -8.28 11.11 -2.36
CA TRP A 337 -7.52 9.97 -2.85
C TRP A 337 -6.05 10.30 -3.14
N GLN A 338 -5.76 11.43 -3.79
CA GLN A 338 -4.41 11.89 -4.12
C GLN A 338 -3.51 11.96 -2.89
N VAL A 339 -3.97 12.59 -1.82
CA VAL A 339 -3.18 12.70 -0.59
C VAL A 339 -3.10 11.37 0.13
N MET A 340 -4.19 10.61 0.24
CA MET A 340 -4.15 9.32 0.94
C MET A 340 -3.24 8.31 0.22
N THR A 341 -3.27 8.24 -1.11
CA THR A 341 -2.48 7.27 -1.89
C THR A 341 -0.98 7.55 -1.84
N THR A 342 -0.61 8.83 -1.82
CA THR A 342 0.79 9.27 -1.75
C THR A 342 1.35 9.15 -0.34
N VAL A 343 0.58 9.57 0.67
CA VAL A 343 0.98 9.53 2.08
C VAL A 343 1.09 8.09 2.62
N ILE A 344 0.22 7.19 2.16
CA ILE A 344 0.24 5.77 2.55
C ILE A 344 1.17 4.95 1.65
N SER A 345 1.81 5.55 0.65
CA SER A 345 2.64 4.82 -0.32
C SER A 345 1.90 3.65 -0.96
N THR A 346 0.63 3.86 -1.35
CA THR A 346 -0.08 2.88 -2.17
C THR A 346 0.25 3.09 -3.63
N GLY A 347 0.16 4.31 -4.16
CA GLY A 347 0.41 4.57 -5.57
C GLY A 347 -0.74 4.18 -6.52
N SER A 348 -1.92 3.85 -5.98
CA SER A 348 -3.14 3.72 -6.79
C SER A 348 -3.63 5.10 -7.21
N VAL A 349 -4.07 5.26 -8.46
CA VAL A 349 -4.44 6.56 -9.03
C VAL A 349 -5.88 6.48 -9.52
N ASN A 350 -6.80 7.24 -8.90
CA ASN A 350 -8.17 7.45 -9.40
C ASN A 350 -8.35 8.77 -10.15
N SER A 351 -7.31 9.60 -10.16
CA SER A 351 -7.23 10.86 -10.87
C SER A 351 -5.77 11.19 -11.18
N MET A 352 -5.48 11.61 -12.41
CA MET A 352 -4.11 11.82 -12.88
C MET A 352 -3.43 12.94 -12.10
N HIS A 353 -2.34 12.61 -11.41
CA HIS A 353 -1.63 13.54 -10.54
C HIS A 353 -0.92 14.64 -11.34
N ASP A 354 -0.53 14.36 -12.58
CA ASP A 354 0.09 15.33 -13.48
C ASP A 354 -0.86 16.48 -13.88
N SER A 355 -2.17 16.22 -13.79
CA SER A 355 -3.24 17.20 -14.07
C SER A 355 -3.71 17.96 -12.83
N THR A 356 -3.07 17.76 -11.67
CA THR A 356 -3.48 18.42 -10.42
C THR A 356 -3.00 19.87 -10.37
N MET A 357 -3.65 20.67 -9.52
CA MET A 357 -3.22 22.04 -9.30
C MET A 357 -1.82 22.07 -8.66
N PRO A 358 -0.99 23.10 -8.92
CA PRO A 358 0.41 23.10 -8.49
C PRO A 358 0.63 22.87 -6.99
N LEU A 359 -0.23 23.46 -6.13
CA LEU A 359 -0.14 23.26 -4.69
C LEU A 359 -0.53 21.83 -4.28
N SER A 360 -1.54 21.26 -4.93
CA SER A 360 -1.97 19.87 -4.74
C SER A 360 -0.84 18.90 -5.08
N GLY A 361 -0.23 19.06 -6.26
CA GLY A 361 0.94 18.28 -6.68
C GLY A 361 2.12 18.41 -5.72
N ALA A 362 2.36 19.61 -5.16
CA ALA A 362 3.38 19.80 -4.12
C ALA A 362 3.05 19.03 -2.83
N MET A 363 1.79 19.03 -2.37
CA MET A 363 1.36 18.28 -1.19
C MET A 363 1.50 16.76 -1.40
N GLN A 364 1.19 16.27 -2.59
CA GLN A 364 1.35 14.87 -2.99
C GLN A 364 2.83 14.45 -2.97
N LEU A 365 3.73 15.26 -3.56
CA LEU A 365 5.17 15.02 -3.53
C LEU A 365 5.72 15.02 -2.10
N LEU A 366 5.32 15.99 -1.27
CA LEU A 366 5.69 16.03 0.15
C LEU A 366 5.17 14.80 0.91
N GLY A 367 3.96 14.35 0.60
CA GLY A 367 3.38 13.12 1.13
C GLY A 367 4.27 11.90 0.86
N MET A 368 4.66 11.71 -0.41
CA MET A 368 5.55 10.61 -0.82
C MET A 368 6.94 10.70 -0.18
N MET A 369 7.56 11.89 -0.17
CA MET A 369 8.91 12.09 0.39
C MET A 369 8.95 11.95 1.91
N THR A 370 7.84 12.26 2.59
CA THR A 370 7.74 12.16 4.05
C THR A 370 7.55 10.72 4.51
N ASN A 371 6.73 9.93 3.79
CA ASN A 371 6.44 8.50 4.00
C ASN A 371 6.39 8.04 5.47
N CYS A 372 5.73 8.83 6.33
CA CYS A 372 5.61 8.53 7.75
C CYS A 372 4.26 8.88 8.37
N PHE A 373 3.38 9.59 7.67
CA PHE A 373 2.00 9.82 8.13
C PHE A 373 1.15 8.62 7.74
N TYR A 374 0.98 7.67 8.66
CA TYR A 374 0.53 6.29 8.40
C TYR A 374 1.55 5.48 7.58
N GLY A 375 1.88 5.93 6.38
CA GLY A 375 2.75 5.24 5.41
C GLY A 375 2.21 3.86 4.99
N GLY A 376 3.05 3.10 4.29
CA GLY A 376 2.67 1.76 3.82
C GLY A 376 2.41 0.77 4.95
N LYS A 377 1.63 -0.29 4.66
CA LYS A 377 1.30 -1.37 5.60
C LYS A 377 2.55 -1.91 6.35
N GLY A 378 2.70 -1.53 7.62
CA GLY A 378 3.83 -1.92 8.47
C GLY A 378 5.11 -1.09 8.25
N VAL A 379 5.51 -0.86 7.00
CA VAL A 379 6.74 -0.10 6.68
C VAL A 379 6.62 1.39 7.05
N GLY A 380 5.44 1.99 6.93
CA GLY A 380 5.20 3.36 7.39
C GLY A 380 5.44 3.54 8.89
N LEU A 381 5.06 2.54 9.69
CA LEU A 381 5.36 2.53 11.12
C LEU A 381 6.85 2.29 11.37
N LEU A 382 7.53 1.43 10.60
CA LEU A 382 8.99 1.28 10.69
C LEU A 382 9.72 2.60 10.41
N ASN A 383 9.32 3.31 9.35
CA ASN A 383 9.86 4.64 9.01
C ASN A 383 9.58 5.66 10.10
N TYR A 384 8.36 5.67 10.64
CA TYR A 384 8.01 6.56 11.76
C TYR A 384 8.91 6.34 12.98
N PHE A 385 9.30 5.09 13.27
CA PHE A 385 10.21 4.80 14.38
C PHE A 385 11.61 5.36 14.18
N ILE A 386 12.08 5.50 12.93
CA ILE A 386 13.36 6.16 12.63
C ILE A 386 13.28 7.63 13.03
N PHE A 387 12.23 8.33 12.60
CA PHE A 387 12.00 9.72 12.98
C PHE A 387 11.75 9.89 14.48
N LEU A 388 11.07 8.94 15.11
CA LEU A 388 10.86 8.96 16.55
C LEU A 388 12.17 8.85 17.32
N ILE A 389 13.09 7.98 16.91
CA ILE A 389 14.42 7.85 17.52
C ILE A 389 15.18 9.17 17.41
N ILE A 390 15.17 9.80 16.23
CA ILE A 390 15.79 11.10 15.99
C ILE A 390 15.15 12.19 16.89
N ALA A 391 13.82 12.22 16.96
CA ALA A 391 13.09 13.21 17.76
C ALA A 391 13.39 13.07 19.26
N VAL A 392 13.44 11.83 19.78
CA VAL A 392 13.81 11.54 21.17
C VAL A 392 15.26 11.95 21.44
N PHE A 393 16.16 11.69 20.48
CA PHE A 393 17.57 12.09 20.57
C PHE A 393 17.72 13.61 20.68
N ILE A 394 17.08 14.37 19.78
CA ILE A 394 17.10 15.83 19.80
C ILE A 394 16.48 16.36 21.10
N SER A 395 15.33 15.81 21.51
CA SER A 395 14.65 16.23 22.75
C SER A 395 15.51 16.00 24.00
N GLY A 396 16.19 14.86 24.09
CA GLY A 396 17.11 14.56 25.19
C GLY A 396 18.28 15.56 25.24
N LEU A 397 18.90 15.83 24.08
CA LEU A 397 19.98 16.81 23.97
C LEU A 397 19.54 18.23 24.36
N MET A 398 18.36 18.68 23.92
CA MET A 398 17.82 20.01 24.24
C MET A 398 17.59 20.20 25.74
N VAL A 399 17.25 19.13 26.47
CA VAL A 399 17.02 19.16 27.93
C VAL A 399 18.29 18.79 28.71
N GLY A 400 19.40 18.48 28.03
CA GLY A 400 20.66 18.08 28.65
C GLY A 400 20.62 16.72 29.36
N ARG A 401 19.71 15.82 28.95
CA ARG A 401 19.57 14.46 29.50
C ARG A 401 19.90 13.41 28.46
N THR A 402 20.30 12.22 28.90
CA THR A 402 20.49 11.08 28.00
C THR A 402 19.16 10.76 27.29
N PRO A 403 19.14 10.70 25.95
CA PRO A 403 17.92 10.34 25.22
C PRO A 403 17.40 8.97 25.60
N GLU A 404 16.10 8.88 25.88
CA GLU A 404 15.46 7.66 26.35
C GLU A 404 14.05 7.52 25.74
N PHE A 405 13.78 6.35 25.16
CA PHE A 405 12.46 5.97 24.66
C PHE A 405 11.96 4.71 25.37
N LEU A 406 10.82 4.83 26.06
CA LEU A 406 10.17 3.72 26.78
C LEU A 406 11.05 2.99 27.80
N GLY A 407 11.93 3.67 28.52
CA GLY A 407 12.86 3.00 29.45
C GLY A 407 14.19 2.62 28.83
N ARG A 408 14.35 2.79 27.51
CA ARG A 408 15.54 2.36 26.76
C ARG A 408 16.34 3.56 26.31
N LYS A 409 17.62 3.57 26.67
CA LYS A 409 18.56 4.59 26.20
C LYS A 409 18.74 4.44 24.69
N VAL A 410 18.73 5.57 24.00
CA VAL A 410 19.12 5.65 22.59
C VAL A 410 20.61 5.99 22.57
N GLU A 411 21.45 5.03 22.19
CA GLU A 411 22.89 5.21 22.14
C GLU A 411 23.37 5.58 20.74
N ALA A 412 24.68 5.77 20.60
CA ALA A 412 25.30 6.17 19.34
C ALA A 412 25.05 5.14 18.22
N ARG A 413 24.87 3.86 18.54
CA ARG A 413 24.64 2.82 17.54
C ARG A 413 23.27 2.95 16.89
N GLU A 414 22.22 3.10 17.68
CA GLU A 414 20.84 3.27 17.21
C GLU A 414 20.71 4.57 16.42
N MET A 415 21.33 5.64 16.92
CA MET A 415 21.34 6.94 16.24
C MET A 415 22.06 6.87 14.89
N LYS A 416 23.20 6.17 14.79
CA LYS A 416 23.89 5.95 13.49
C LYS A 416 23.01 5.22 12.48
N ILE A 417 22.33 4.16 12.89
CA ILE A 417 21.41 3.41 12.01
C ILE A 417 20.26 4.30 11.55
N ALA A 418 19.62 5.01 12.49
CA ALA A 418 18.53 5.92 12.18
C ALA A 418 18.94 7.03 11.20
N SER A 419 20.10 7.67 11.42
CA SER A 419 20.64 8.69 10.50
C SER A 419 20.93 8.13 9.12
N ILE A 420 21.56 6.96 9.02
CA ILE A 420 21.88 6.35 7.71
C ILE A 420 20.60 6.11 6.91
N ILE A 421 19.56 5.55 7.53
CA ILE A 421 18.31 5.27 6.83
C ILE A 421 17.59 6.58 6.46
N ALA A 422 17.53 7.54 7.39
CA ALA A 422 16.90 8.84 7.14
C ALA A 422 17.57 9.63 6.00
N LEU A 423 18.89 9.47 5.81
CA LEU A 423 19.64 10.12 4.73
C LEU A 423 19.63 9.31 3.43
N LEU A 424 19.54 7.98 3.50
CA LEU A 424 19.55 7.12 2.33
C LEU A 424 18.34 7.39 1.41
N HIS A 425 17.16 7.61 2.00
CA HIS A 425 15.94 7.88 1.24
C HIS A 425 16.04 9.14 0.36
N PRO A 426 16.33 10.34 0.88
CA PRO A 426 16.51 11.53 0.05
C PRO A 426 17.75 11.43 -0.85
N PHE A 427 18.81 10.73 -0.44
CA PHE A 427 19.98 10.50 -1.29
C PHE A 427 19.60 9.78 -2.59
N LEU A 428 18.83 8.69 -2.51
CA LEU A 428 18.38 7.95 -3.70
C LEU A 428 17.51 8.80 -4.63
N ILE A 429 16.60 9.60 -4.06
CA ILE A 429 15.71 10.48 -4.83
C ILE A 429 16.51 11.58 -5.53
N LEU A 430 17.35 12.30 -4.79
CA LEU A 430 18.11 13.44 -5.32
C LEU A 430 19.14 13.00 -6.35
N VAL A 431 19.89 11.92 -6.09
CA VAL A 431 20.87 11.39 -7.04
C VAL A 431 20.16 10.83 -8.26
N GLY A 432 19.07 10.06 -8.10
CA GLY A 432 18.29 9.53 -9.21
C GLY A 432 17.73 10.64 -10.10
N ALA A 433 17.15 11.68 -9.51
CA ALA A 433 16.64 12.85 -10.24
C ALA A 433 17.76 13.62 -10.94
N ALA A 434 18.92 13.82 -10.29
CA ALA A 434 20.06 14.50 -10.91
C ALA A 434 20.61 13.72 -12.12
N VAL A 435 20.76 12.40 -12.00
CA VAL A 435 21.17 11.53 -13.11
C VAL A 435 20.15 11.58 -14.23
N SER A 436 18.86 11.44 -13.91
CA SER A 436 17.79 11.49 -14.91
C SER A 436 17.78 12.80 -15.67
N SER A 437 17.96 13.94 -15.00
CA SER A 437 17.96 15.27 -15.63
C SER A 437 19.22 15.56 -16.45
N TYR A 438 20.33 14.88 -16.17
CA TYR A 438 21.59 15.06 -16.89
C TYR A 438 21.74 14.12 -18.11
N VAL A 439 21.17 12.91 -18.02
CA VAL A 439 21.27 11.88 -19.05
C VAL A 439 20.19 12.02 -20.15
N VAL A 440 19.27 13.00 -20.03
CA VAL A 440 18.29 13.34 -21.08
C VAL A 440 18.96 13.76 -22.37
#